data_AF-A0A0C3PRG3-F1
#
_entry.id   AF-A0A0C3PRG3-F1
#
_cell.length_a   1.000
_cell.length_b   1.000
_cell.length_c   1.000
_cell.angle_alpha   90.00
_cell.angle_beta   90.00
_cell.angle_gamma   90.00
#
_symmetry.space_group_name_H-M   'P 1'
#
loop_
_entity.id
_entity.type
_entity.pdbx_description
1 polymer ?
#
loop_
_entity_poly.entity_id
_entity_poly.type
_entity_poly.pdbx_seq_one_letter_code
_entity_poly.pdbx_strand_id
1 'polypeptide(L)'
;FTRKTELFVPKRVKLIIEGVKIGNDLTTKEQKEVINLITEFADVFACSLSEVLPIPGAKVDLNILDDTTFNTTVCQHPMNPPQRQFMNKWVDQMLEAGLI
;
A
#
# COMPACT_ATOMS: atom_id res chain seq x y z
N PHE A 1 5.43 -10.28 -13.47
CA PHE A 1 6.23 -10.11 -12.26
C PHE A 1 5.34 -9.52 -11.17
N THR A 2 5.21 -10.18 -10.04
CA THR A 2 4.59 -9.61 -8.84
C THR A 2 5.40 -10.01 -7.63
N ARG A 3 5.15 -9.37 -6.48
CA ARG A 3 5.74 -9.81 -5.20
C ARG A 3 5.53 -11.31 -4.92
N LYS A 4 4.48 -11.93 -5.48
CA LYS A 4 4.12 -13.34 -5.26
C LYS A 4 4.90 -14.33 -6.14
N THR A 5 5.49 -13.88 -7.25
CA THR A 5 6.09 -14.79 -8.24
C THR A 5 7.56 -14.51 -8.53
N GLU A 6 7.92 -13.25 -8.75
CA GLU A 6 9.26 -12.88 -9.23
C GLU A 6 9.70 -11.55 -8.60
N LEU A 7 10.29 -11.63 -7.41
CA LEU A 7 10.60 -10.48 -6.55
C LEU A 7 11.60 -9.50 -7.20
N PHE A 8 12.70 -10.00 -7.76
CA PHE A 8 13.83 -9.16 -8.21
C PHE A 8 13.93 -8.99 -9.72
N VAL A 9 12.84 -9.20 -10.46
CA VAL A 9 12.85 -8.97 -11.91
C VAL A 9 13.17 -7.51 -12.21
N PRO A 10 14.12 -7.19 -13.13
CA PRO A 10 14.54 -5.82 -13.39
C PRO A 10 13.39 -4.85 -13.72
N LYS A 11 12.36 -5.35 -14.42
CA LYS A 11 11.14 -4.56 -14.72
C LYS A 11 10.39 -4.13 -13.45
N ARG A 12 10.34 -4.99 -12.43
CA ARG A 12 9.72 -4.69 -11.12
C ARG A 12 10.51 -3.66 -10.35
N VAL A 13 11.82 -3.90 -10.21
CA VAL A 13 12.73 -3.00 -9.50
C VAL A 13 12.67 -1.60 -10.10
N LYS A 14 12.67 -1.50 -11.44
CA LYS A 14 12.51 -0.22 -12.14
C LYS A 14 11.21 0.49 -11.77
N LEU A 15 10.09 -0.24 -11.75
CA LEU A 15 8.78 0.31 -11.40
C LEU A 15 8.72 0.80 -9.93
N ILE A 16 9.40 0.10 -9.02
CA ILE A 16 9.55 0.53 -7.62
C ILE A 16 10.35 1.83 -7.55
N ILE A 17 11.52 1.89 -8.21
CA ILE A 17 12.36 3.10 -8.23
C ILE A 17 11.60 4.29 -8.81
N GLU A 18 10.84 4.11 -9.90
CA GLU A 18 10.00 5.16 -10.50
C GLU A 18 8.86 5.62 -9.59
N GLY A 19 8.35 4.74 -8.72
CA GLY A 19 7.33 5.06 -7.72
C GLY A 19 7.88 5.79 -6.49
N VAL A 20 9.19 5.75 -6.25
CA VAL A 20 9.82 6.42 -5.11
C VAL A 20 10.27 7.81 -5.52
N LYS A 21 9.76 8.83 -4.81
CA LYS A 21 10.22 10.21 -4.98
C LYS A 21 11.55 10.41 -4.24
N ILE A 22 12.65 10.45 -4.98
CA ILE A 22 13.98 10.79 -4.45
C ILE A 22 14.17 12.31 -4.53
N GLY A 23 14.64 12.93 -3.43
CA GLY A 23 14.87 14.36 -3.35
C GLY A 23 16.04 14.83 -4.23
N ASN A 24 15.99 16.10 -4.66
CA ASN A 24 17.05 16.73 -5.47
C ASN A 24 18.21 17.28 -4.63
N ASP A 25 18.11 17.16 -3.30
CA ASP A 25 19.08 17.59 -2.29
C ASP A 25 20.22 16.57 -2.09
N LEU A 26 20.13 15.40 -2.72
CA LEU A 26 21.16 14.38 -2.68
C LEU A 26 22.24 14.61 -3.73
N THR A 27 23.48 14.35 -3.35
CA THR A 27 24.58 14.20 -4.31
C THR A 27 24.35 12.97 -5.19
N THR A 28 25.02 12.90 -6.34
CA THR A 28 24.96 11.74 -7.23
C THR A 28 25.37 10.44 -6.54
N LYS A 29 26.28 10.51 -5.56
CA LYS A 29 26.73 9.36 -4.78
C LYS A 29 25.62 8.85 -3.85
N GLU A 30 25.00 9.76 -3.09
CA GLU A 30 23.91 9.42 -2.17
C GLU A 30 22.69 8.92 -2.94
N GLN A 31 22.36 9.56 -4.06
CA GLN A 31 21.26 9.09 -4.93
C GLN A 31 21.50 7.64 -5.39
N LYS A 32 22.74 7.30 -5.73
CA LYS A 32 23.10 5.93 -6.11
C LYS A 32 23.00 4.97 -4.92
N GLU A 33 23.41 5.38 -3.73
CA GLU A 33 23.25 4.58 -2.51
C GLU A 33 21.78 4.30 -2.19
N VAL A 34 20.90 5.30 -2.33
CA VAL A 34 19.45 5.15 -2.17
C VAL A 34 18.87 4.18 -3.20
N ILE A 35 19.23 4.32 -4.48
CA ILE A 35 18.75 3.41 -5.54
C ILE A 35 19.21 1.97 -5.27
N ASN A 36 20.46 1.78 -4.84
CA ASN A 36 20.99 0.47 -4.49
C ASN A 36 20.21 -0.14 -3.31
N LEU A 37 19.93 0.65 -2.27
CA LEU A 37 19.17 0.19 -1.10
C LEU A 37 17.74 -0.23 -1.50
N ILE A 38 17.06 0.57 -2.31
CA ILE A 38 15.71 0.24 -2.82
C ILE A 38 15.75 -1.05 -3.64
N THR A 39 16.82 -1.24 -4.44
CA THR A 39 17.00 -2.43 -5.27
C THR A 39 17.24 -3.68 -4.42
N GLU A 40 18.07 -3.57 -3.37
CA GLU A 40 18.37 -4.64 -2.42
C GLU A 40 17.10 -5.10 -1.68
N PHE A 41 16.27 -4.17 -1.24
CA PHE A 41 15.04 -4.43 -0.50
C PHE A 41 13.77 -4.37 -1.37
N ALA A 42 13.89 -4.66 -2.67
CA ALA A 42 12.76 -4.58 -3.60
C ALA A 42 11.60 -5.52 -3.21
N ASP A 43 11.87 -6.61 -2.50
CA ASP A 43 10.90 -7.60 -2.01
C ASP A 43 9.96 -7.07 -0.92
N VAL A 44 10.36 -6.01 -0.22
CA VAL A 44 9.56 -5.35 0.84
C VAL A 44 8.41 -4.55 0.25
N PHE A 45 8.62 -3.94 -0.93
CA PHE A 45 7.63 -3.06 -1.56
C PHE A 45 6.47 -3.84 -2.18
N ALA A 46 5.29 -3.24 -2.17
CA ALA A 46 4.13 -3.69 -2.94
C ALA A 46 3.76 -2.62 -3.96
N CYS A 47 3.75 -2.99 -5.24
CA CYS A 47 3.40 -2.06 -6.33
C CYS A 47 1.89 -1.93 -6.54
N SER A 48 1.10 -2.84 -5.96
CA SER A 48 -0.36 -2.84 -6.00
C SER A 48 -0.96 -3.41 -4.70
N LEU A 49 -2.24 -3.13 -4.46
CA LEU A 49 -2.98 -3.68 -3.32
C LEU A 49 -3.06 -5.22 -3.36
N SER A 50 -3.12 -5.81 -4.55
CA SER A 50 -3.16 -7.28 -4.73
C SER A 50 -1.85 -7.99 -4.38
N GLU A 51 -0.75 -7.25 -4.22
CA GLU A 51 0.54 -7.76 -3.74
C GLU A 51 0.66 -7.73 -2.22
N VAL A 52 -0.25 -7.06 -1.51
CA VAL A 52 -0.28 -7.06 -0.04
C VAL A 52 -0.63 -8.46 0.45
N LEU A 53 0.19 -8.98 1.35
CA LEU A 53 0.03 -10.32 1.91
C LEU A 53 -0.66 -10.21 3.27
N PRO A 54 -1.88 -10.76 3.44
CA PRO A 54 -2.49 -10.86 4.76
C PRO A 54 -1.67 -11.83 5.62
N ILE A 55 -1.50 -11.51 6.90
CA ILE A 55 -0.85 -12.41 7.85
C ILE A 55 -1.89 -13.44 8.29
N PRO A 56 -1.70 -14.74 7.99
CA PRO A 56 -2.70 -15.76 8.32
C PRO A 56 -2.96 -15.81 9.83
N GLY A 57 -4.22 -15.63 10.22
CA GLY A 57 -4.63 -15.70 11.63
C GLY A 57 -4.24 -14.49 12.48
N ALA A 58 -3.69 -13.42 11.89
CA ALA A 58 -3.48 -12.19 12.64
C ALA A 58 -4.82 -11.63 13.12
N LYS A 59 -4.93 -11.46 14.45
CA LYS A 59 -6.04 -10.76 15.09
C LYS A 59 -5.51 -9.42 15.58
N VAL A 60 -6.17 -8.35 15.17
CA VAL A 60 -5.92 -7.03 15.74
C VAL A 60 -6.71 -6.95 17.04
N ASP A 61 -6.02 -6.95 18.17
CA ASP A 61 -6.64 -6.67 19.45
C ASP A 61 -6.81 -5.15 19.60
N LEU A 62 -8.06 -4.70 19.58
CA LEU A 62 -8.41 -3.29 19.74
C LEU A 62 -8.44 -2.86 21.21
N ASN A 63 -8.19 -3.78 22.17
CA ASN A 63 -8.24 -3.54 23.61
C ASN A 63 -9.54 -2.84 24.06
N ILE A 64 -10.66 -3.27 23.50
CA ILE A 64 -11.98 -2.73 23.84
C ILE A 64 -12.42 -3.33 25.18
N LEU A 65 -12.83 -2.50 26.13
CA LEU A 65 -13.39 -2.97 27.40
C LEU A 65 -14.78 -3.58 27.16
N ASP A 66 -15.12 -4.63 27.89
CA ASP A 66 -16.35 -5.41 27.69
C ASP A 66 -17.64 -4.56 27.74
N ASP A 67 -17.66 -3.51 28.57
CA ASP A 67 -18.82 -2.63 28.77
C ASP A 67 -18.82 -1.37 27.88
N THR A 68 -17.93 -1.31 26.87
CA THR A 68 -17.84 -0.14 25.99
C THR A 68 -19.05 -0.09 25.06
N THR A 69 -19.83 0.98 25.13
CA THR A 69 -20.93 1.23 24.19
C THR A 69 -20.45 2.10 23.03
N PHE A 70 -20.63 1.60 21.80
CA PHE A 70 -20.33 2.35 20.58
C PHE A 70 -21.60 2.87 19.95
N ASN A 71 -21.53 4.04 19.33
CA ASN A 71 -22.58 4.46 18.43
C ASN A 71 -22.49 3.63 17.13
N THR A 72 -23.47 2.77 16.89
CA THR A 72 -23.56 1.94 15.68
C THR A 72 -24.18 2.66 14.49
N THR A 73 -24.74 3.85 14.70
CA THR A 73 -25.44 4.61 13.68
C THR A 73 -24.61 5.82 13.28
N VAL A 74 -23.93 5.70 12.14
CA VAL A 74 -23.14 6.78 11.55
C VAL A 74 -23.78 7.26 10.25
N CYS A 75 -23.96 8.57 10.12
CA CYS A 75 -24.33 9.20 8.86
C CYS A 75 -23.10 9.29 7.97
N GLN A 76 -23.15 8.71 6.76
CA GLN A 76 -22.07 8.82 5.80
C GLN A 76 -21.86 10.29 5.40
N HIS A 77 -20.61 10.74 5.39
CA HIS A 77 -20.28 12.08 4.91
C HIS A 77 -20.67 12.22 3.42
N PRO A 78 -21.47 13.24 3.04
CA PRO A 78 -21.88 13.42 1.66
C PRO A 78 -20.66 13.78 0.80
N MET A 79 -20.44 13.00 -0.26
CA MET A 79 -19.36 13.25 -1.22
C MET A 79 -19.90 13.85 -2.51
N ASN A 80 -19.18 14.84 -3.04
CA ASN A 80 -19.46 15.36 -4.38
C ASN A 80 -19.14 14.30 -5.46
N PRO A 81 -19.67 14.43 -6.69
CA PRO A 81 -19.50 13.38 -7.71
C PRO A 81 -18.02 13.05 -8.03
N PRO A 82 -17.09 14.02 -8.18
CA PRO A 82 -15.68 13.71 -8.39
C PRO A 82 -15.03 12.94 -7.24
N GLN A 83 -15.30 13.31 -5.98
CA GLN A 83 -14.79 12.60 -4.80
C GLN A 83 -15.29 11.17 -4.78
N ARG A 84 -16.57 10.97 -5.07
CA ARG A 84 -17.18 9.63 -5.09
C ARG A 84 -16.54 8.74 -6.15
N GLN A 85 -16.34 9.25 -7.36
CA GLN A 85 -15.68 8.50 -8.42
C GLN A 85 -14.25 8.12 -8.05
N PHE A 86 -13.50 9.06 -7.45
CA PHE A 86 -12.16 8.79 -6.96
C PHE A 86 -12.15 7.70 -5.88
N MET A 87 -13.05 7.78 -4.88
CA MET A 87 -13.12 6.80 -3.80
C MET A 87 -13.58 5.43 -4.29
N ASN A 88 -14.58 5.36 -5.16
CA ASN A 88 -15.07 4.10 -5.72
C ASN A 88 -13.96 3.34 -6.42
N LYS A 89 -13.08 4.03 -7.17
CA LYS A 89 -11.92 3.39 -7.80
C LYS A 89 -11.03 2.64 -6.80
N TRP A 90 -10.80 3.22 -5.62
CA TRP A 90 -9.99 2.57 -4.58
C TRP A 90 -10.72 1.41 -3.92
N VAL A 91 -12.02 1.57 -3.65
CA VAL A 91 -12.88 0.51 -3.09
C VAL A 91 -12.90 -0.69 -4.04
N ASP A 92 -13.11 -0.46 -5.34
CA ASP A 92 -13.12 -1.52 -6.34
C ASP A 92 -11.77 -2.27 -6.40
N GLN A 93 -10.65 -1.54 -6.30
CA GLN A 93 -9.31 -2.14 -6.26
C GLN A 93 -9.07 -2.97 -4.98
N MET A 94 -9.58 -2.53 -3.83
CA MET A 94 -9.50 -3.29 -2.57
C MET A 94 -10.35 -4.57 -2.64
N LEU A 95 -11.54 -4.48 -3.23
CA LEU A 95 -12.44 -5.62 -3.43
C LEU A 95 -11.82 -6.65 -4.38
N GLU A 96 -11.27 -6.21 -5.52
CA GLU A 96 -10.56 -7.07 -6.47
C GLU A 96 -9.33 -7.74 -5.83
N ALA A 97 -8.65 -7.04 -4.93
CA ALA A 97 -7.52 -7.58 -4.17
C ALA A 97 -7.93 -8.51 -3.01
N GLY A 98 -9.22 -8.60 -2.68
CA GLY A 98 -9.73 -9.41 -1.56
C GLY A 98 -9.34 -8.87 -0.18
N LEU A 99 -9.16 -7.55 -0.06
CA LEU A 99 -8.81 -6.90 1.21
C LEU A 99 -10.05 -6.55 2.04
N ILE A 100 -11.20 -6.32 1.38
CA ILE A 100 -12.51 -6.04 1.97
C ILE A 100 -13.59 -6.87 1.30
#